data_AF-A0A915HN47-F1
#
_entry.id   AF-A0A915HN47-F1
#
_cell.length_a   1.000
_cell.length_b   1.000
_cell.length_c   1.000
_cell.angle_alpha   90.00
_cell.angle_beta   90.00
_cell.angle_gamma   90.00
#
_symmetry.space_group_name_H-M   'P 1'
#
loop_
_entity.id
_entity.type
_entity.pdbx_description
1 polymer ?
#
loop_
_entity_poly.entity_id
_entity_poly.type
_entity_poly.pdbx_seq_one_letter_code
_entity_poly.pdbx_strand_id
1 'polypeptide(L)'
;MQPYNTNGVRLGNSSQNSTKQPVSKKLTIKNFREKSIFPQNYIDSAWEKLRNAIEAIHNKTAVSNSFEELFQAVGNLCSSKQSVWLYDQLRKLCEVHMQLILPQFVEFSQDSLTFLKLFNVAWQDHCQQMVDDDPEHISTS
;
A
#
# COMPACT_ATOMS: atom_id res chain seq x y z
N MET A 1 66.06 33.38 13.72
CA MET A 1 66.06 31.90 13.76
C MET A 1 66.65 31.45 15.08
N GLN A 2 65.90 30.69 15.87
CA GLN A 2 66.38 30.02 17.09
C GLN A 2 65.97 28.54 17.00
N PRO A 3 66.85 27.58 17.28
CA PRO A 3 66.48 26.17 17.35
C PRO A 3 66.16 25.76 18.80
N TYR A 4 65.24 24.81 18.99
CA TYR A 4 65.13 24.08 20.24
C TYR A 4 65.24 22.56 20.00
N ASN A 5 66.22 22.03 20.74
CA ASN A 5 66.52 20.68 21.22
C ASN A 5 65.24 19.84 21.51
N THR A 6 65.22 18.49 21.55
CA THR A 6 66.19 17.56 22.15
C THR A 6 65.75 16.09 21.87
N ASN A 7 66.76 15.22 21.67
CA ASN A 7 66.94 13.85 22.18
C ASN A 7 66.03 12.66 21.82
N GLY A 8 66.65 11.66 21.16
CA GLY A 8 66.34 10.22 21.30
C GLY A 8 66.85 9.67 22.66
N VAL A 9 66.70 8.39 23.05
CA VAL A 9 66.61 7.11 22.34
C VAL A 9 65.96 6.05 23.26
N ARG A 10 65.08 5.23 22.67
CA ARG A 10 64.68 3.80 22.89
C ARG A 10 64.66 3.15 24.29
N LEU A 11 63.61 2.35 24.50
CA LEU A 11 63.65 0.92 24.91
C LEU A 11 62.28 0.27 24.57
N GLY A 12 62.30 -0.91 23.95
CA GLY A 12 61.12 -1.54 23.32
C GLY A 12 60.29 -2.46 24.23
N ASN A 13 59.15 -2.94 23.72
CA ASN A 13 58.84 -4.37 23.60
C ASN A 13 57.51 -4.62 22.87
N SER A 14 57.51 -5.75 22.16
CA SER A 14 56.44 -6.35 21.37
C SER A 14 55.18 -6.69 22.18
N SER A 15 53.98 -6.49 21.63
CA SER A 15 52.89 -7.48 21.75
C SER A 15 51.71 -7.20 20.81
N GLN A 16 51.15 -8.30 20.31
CA GLN A 16 50.05 -8.44 19.38
C GLN A 16 48.75 -7.78 19.85
N ASN A 17 47.89 -7.28 18.94
CA ASN A 17 46.57 -7.88 18.67
C ASN A 17 45.60 -6.99 17.86
N SER A 18 45.03 -7.66 16.84
CA SER A 18 43.69 -7.54 16.24
C SER A 18 43.23 -6.22 15.62
N THR A 19 43.02 -6.31 14.29
CA THR A 19 42.04 -5.58 13.50
C THR A 19 40.65 -5.65 14.16
N LYS A 20 40.32 -4.68 15.02
CA LYS A 20 38.96 -4.53 15.55
C LYS A 20 38.10 -3.88 14.46
N GLN A 21 37.33 -4.71 13.77
CA GLN A 21 36.19 -4.25 12.98
C GLN A 21 35.26 -3.40 13.88
N PRO A 22 34.64 -2.34 13.33
CA PRO A 22 33.72 -1.51 14.10
C PRO A 22 32.52 -2.36 14.53
N VAL A 23 32.48 -2.69 15.82
CA VAL A 23 31.36 -3.40 16.43
C VAL A 23 30.14 -2.47 16.35
N SER A 24 29.17 -2.82 15.52
CA SER A 24 27.91 -2.07 15.38
C SER A 24 27.20 -2.03 16.73
N LYS A 25 27.09 -0.84 17.32
CA LYS A 25 26.43 -0.64 18.61
C LYS A 25 24.92 -0.74 18.38
N LYS A 26 24.33 -1.88 18.75
CA LYS A 26 22.88 -2.10 18.74
C LYS A 26 22.19 -1.05 19.62
N LEU A 27 21.45 -0.14 18.99
CA LEU A 27 20.65 0.87 19.69
C LEU A 27 19.42 0.18 20.28
N THR A 28 19.41 0.06 21.60
CA THR A 28 18.25 -0.45 22.36
C THR A 28 17.54 0.75 22.98
N ILE A 29 16.36 1.08 22.46
CA ILE A 29 15.52 2.14 23.02
C ILE A 29 14.95 1.61 24.36
N LYS A 30 15.42 2.18 25.47
CA LYS A 30 14.84 1.94 26.80
C LYS A 30 13.54 2.76 26.90
N ASN A 31 12.45 2.11 27.37
CA ASN A 31 11.06 2.58 27.30
C ASN A 31 10.37 2.45 25.93
N PHE A 32 10.61 1.36 25.20
CA PHE A 32 9.59 0.92 24.23
C PHE A 32 8.35 0.52 25.01
N ARG A 33 7.43 1.47 25.18
CA ARG A 33 6.04 1.12 25.47
C ARG A 33 5.62 0.21 24.33
N GLU A 34 5.32 -1.02 24.73
CA GLU A 34 4.61 -2.06 24.02
C GLU A 34 3.82 -1.53 22.83
N LYS A 35 4.02 -2.18 21.66
CA LYS A 35 3.32 -1.96 20.39
C LYS A 35 2.12 -1.03 20.56
N SER A 36 2.16 0.15 19.96
CA SER A 36 0.98 1.00 19.75
C SER A 36 -0.19 0.10 19.40
N ILE A 37 -1.08 -0.14 20.37
CA ILE A 37 -2.23 -1.01 20.20
C ILE A 37 -3.09 -0.24 19.22
N PHE A 38 -3.15 -0.71 17.98
CA PHE A 38 -4.12 -0.19 17.03
C PHE A 38 -5.48 -0.23 17.74
N PRO A 39 -6.26 0.86 17.75
CA PRO A 39 -7.58 0.84 18.37
C PRO A 39 -8.33 -0.37 17.83
N GLN A 40 -9.05 -1.09 18.71
CA GLN A 40 -9.63 -2.41 18.41
C GLN A 40 -10.42 -2.46 17.10
N ASN A 41 -10.93 -1.31 16.63
CA ASN A 41 -11.78 -1.18 15.45
C ASN A 41 -11.08 -0.55 14.24
N TYR A 42 -9.75 -0.41 14.24
CA TYR A 42 -9.04 0.22 13.13
C TYR A 42 -9.19 -0.58 11.84
N ILE A 43 -9.08 -1.91 11.92
CA ILE A 43 -9.20 -2.79 10.75
C ILE A 43 -10.56 -2.57 10.09
N ASP A 44 -11.63 -2.57 10.90
CA ASP A 44 -12.99 -2.36 10.43
C ASP A 44 -13.17 -0.96 9.83
N SER A 45 -12.67 0.09 10.49
CA SER A 45 -12.77 1.47 9.98
C SER A 45 -11.97 1.69 8.70
N ALA A 46 -10.77 1.12 8.61
CA ALA A 46 -9.94 1.20 7.41
C ALA A 46 -10.60 0.43 6.25
N TRP A 47 -11.14 -0.75 6.52
CA TRP A 47 -11.87 -1.52 5.54
C TRP A 47 -13.13 -0.81 5.06
N GLU A 48 -13.91 -0.22 5.96
CA GLU A 48 -15.13 0.51 5.61
C GLU A 48 -14.84 1.66 4.64
N LYS A 49 -13.73 2.39 4.85
CA LYS A 49 -13.29 3.43 3.90
C LYS A 49 -12.98 2.85 2.53
N LEU A 50 -12.22 1.75 2.47
CA LEU A 50 -11.85 1.10 1.20
C LEU A 50 -13.08 0.57 0.48
N ARG A 51 -13.98 -0.08 1.22
CA ARG A 51 -15.25 -0.59 0.69
C ARG A 51 -16.08 0.54 0.10
N ASN A 52 -16.28 1.64 0.83
CA ASN A 52 -17.07 2.78 0.36
C ASN A 52 -16.47 3.41 -0.90
N ALA A 53 -15.13 3.52 -0.98
CA ALA A 53 -14.47 3.99 -2.19
C ALA A 53 -14.71 3.06 -3.39
N ILE A 54 -14.62 1.75 -3.20
CA ILE A 54 -14.85 0.75 -4.27
C ILE A 54 -16.32 0.75 -4.71
N GLU A 55 -17.26 0.79 -3.77
CA GLU A 55 -18.69 0.91 -4.09
C GLU A 55 -18.98 2.21 -4.84
N ALA A 56 -18.32 3.32 -4.48
CA ALA A 56 -18.46 4.57 -5.21
C ALA A 56 -17.96 4.45 -6.66
N ILE A 57 -16.81 3.79 -6.88
CA ILE A 57 -16.27 3.51 -8.22
C ILE A 57 -17.25 2.64 -9.05
N HIS A 58 -17.73 1.54 -8.47
CA HIS A 58 -18.70 0.65 -9.11
C HIS A 58 -20.01 1.36 -9.48
N ASN A 59 -20.48 2.25 -8.61
CA ASN A 59 -21.70 3.04 -8.82
C ASN A 59 -21.47 4.31 -9.66
N LYS A 60 -20.24 4.57 -10.11
CA LYS A 60 -19.86 5.80 -10.83
C LYS A 60 -20.22 7.08 -10.06
N THR A 61 -20.08 7.05 -8.74
CA THR A 61 -20.30 8.19 -7.84
C THR A 61 -18.98 8.74 -7.31
N ALA A 62 -18.98 9.99 -6.84
CA ALA A 62 -17.78 10.62 -6.29
C ALA A 62 -17.25 9.85 -5.06
N VAL A 63 -15.92 9.66 -5.03
CA VAL A 63 -15.22 9.09 -3.87
C VAL A 63 -14.96 10.21 -2.86
N SER A 64 -15.48 10.07 -1.64
CA SER A 64 -15.35 11.09 -0.58
C SER A 64 -13.98 11.10 0.11
N ASN A 65 -13.21 10.02 0.00
CA ASN A 65 -11.88 9.90 0.60
C ASN A 65 -10.79 10.32 -0.39
N SER A 66 -9.71 10.91 0.12
CA SER A 66 -8.55 11.21 -0.72
C SER A 66 -7.78 9.94 -1.06
N PHE A 67 -7.08 9.92 -2.21
CA PHE A 67 -6.20 8.81 -2.58
C PHE A 67 -5.15 8.52 -1.50
N GLU A 68 -4.56 9.56 -0.91
CA GLU A 68 -3.56 9.40 0.16
C GLU A 68 -4.13 8.64 1.36
N GLU A 69 -5.34 8.97 1.81
CA GLU A 69 -6.00 8.27 2.91
C GLU A 69 -6.24 6.79 2.59
N LEU A 70 -6.67 6.49 1.35
CA LEU A 70 -6.90 5.12 0.90
C LEU A 70 -5.59 4.32 0.83
N PHE A 71 -4.53 4.90 0.26
CA PHE A 71 -3.20 4.26 0.21
C PHE A 71 -2.64 3.99 1.61
N GLN A 72 -2.78 4.95 2.54
CA GLN A 72 -2.36 4.75 3.92
C GLN A 72 -3.18 3.63 4.60
N ALA A 73 -4.50 3.58 4.39
CA ALA A 73 -5.36 2.53 4.94
C ALA A 73 -4.93 1.13 4.48
N VAL A 74 -4.66 0.96 3.17
CA VAL A 74 -4.14 -0.30 2.60
C VAL A 74 -2.78 -0.64 3.18
N GLY A 75 -1.84 0.32 3.21
CA GLY A 75 -0.49 0.10 3.74
C GLY A 75 -0.50 -0.37 5.21
N ASN A 76 -1.37 0.21 6.02
CA ASN A 76 -1.55 -0.17 7.43
C ASN A 76 -2.16 -1.58 7.57
N LEU A 77 -3.18 -1.91 6.78
CA LEU A 77 -3.79 -3.25 6.77
C LEU A 77 -2.77 -4.33 6.36
N CYS A 78 -2.00 -4.09 5.30
CA CYS A 78 -0.94 -4.99 4.86
C CYS A 78 0.16 -5.16 5.92
N SER A 79 0.58 -4.07 6.57
CA SER A 79 1.58 -4.09 7.65
C SER A 79 1.11 -4.84 8.89
N SER A 80 -0.21 -4.87 9.13
CA SER A 80 -0.84 -5.60 10.23
C SER A 80 -1.05 -7.11 9.97
N LYS A 81 -0.51 -7.64 8.86
CA LYS A 81 -0.70 -9.04 8.38
C LYS A 81 -2.13 -9.38 7.96
N GLN A 82 -2.93 -8.38 7.60
CA GLN A 82 -4.29 -8.58 7.07
C GLN A 82 -4.34 -8.57 5.54
N SER A 83 -3.20 -8.66 4.85
CA SER A 83 -3.13 -8.60 3.39
C SER A 83 -3.96 -9.68 2.68
N VAL A 84 -3.92 -10.93 3.18
CA VAL A 84 -4.70 -12.05 2.61
C VAL A 84 -6.20 -11.79 2.78
N TRP A 85 -6.61 -11.41 4.00
CA TRP A 85 -7.99 -11.07 4.29
C TRP A 85 -8.48 -9.90 3.41
N LEU A 86 -7.66 -8.84 3.30
CA LEU A 86 -7.98 -7.67 2.48
C LEU A 86 -8.17 -8.07 1.01
N TYR A 87 -7.26 -8.86 0.45
CA TYR A 87 -7.40 -9.37 -0.92
C TYR A 87 -8.70 -10.16 -1.11
N ASP A 88 -9.03 -11.06 -0.19
CA ASP A 88 -10.26 -11.85 -0.26
C ASP A 88 -11.51 -10.95 -0.20
N GLN A 89 -11.49 -9.89 0.60
CA GLN A 89 -12.61 -8.95 0.67
C GLN A 89 -12.75 -8.13 -0.61
N LEU A 90 -11.63 -7.61 -1.16
CA LEU A 90 -11.61 -6.89 -2.43
C LEU A 90 -12.16 -7.76 -3.57
N ARG A 91 -11.68 -9.01 -3.66
CA ARG A 91 -12.15 -9.97 -4.65
C ARG A 91 -13.66 -10.22 -4.54
N LYS A 92 -14.17 -10.39 -3.32
CA LYS A 92 -15.61 -10.60 -3.08
C LYS A 92 -16.44 -9.39 -3.51
N LEU A 93 -15.98 -8.16 -3.24
CA LEU A 93 -16.68 -6.96 -3.70
C LEU A 93 -16.80 -6.91 -5.23
N CYS A 94 -15.70 -7.20 -5.94
CA CYS A 94 -15.72 -7.28 -7.39
C CYS A 94 -16.66 -8.39 -7.89
N GLU A 95 -16.60 -9.58 -7.29
CA GLU A 95 -17.45 -10.71 -7.68
C GLU A 95 -18.94 -10.41 -7.49
N VAL A 96 -19.32 -9.84 -6.33
CA VAL A 96 -20.70 -9.41 -6.06
C VAL A 96 -21.14 -8.37 -7.07
N HIS A 97 -20.30 -7.38 -7.39
CA HIS A 97 -20.63 -6.38 -8.39
C HIS A 97 -20.86 -7.01 -9.77
N MET A 98 -19.99 -7.92 -10.22
CA MET A 98 -20.20 -8.61 -11.50
C MET A 98 -21.49 -9.44 -11.51
N GLN A 99 -21.83 -10.11 -10.41
CA GLN A 99 -23.08 -10.86 -10.30
C GLN A 99 -24.32 -9.96 -10.41
N LEU A 100 -24.25 -8.70 -9.96
CA LEU A 100 -25.34 -7.72 -10.13
C LEU A 100 -25.47 -7.22 -11.57
N ILE A 101 -24.40 -7.25 -12.35
CA ILE A 101 -24.42 -6.86 -13.77
C ILE A 101 -25.02 -8.00 -14.61
N LEU A 102 -24.77 -9.27 -14.29
CA LEU A 102 -25.18 -10.43 -15.11
C LEU A 102 -26.66 -10.47 -15.56
N PRO A 103 -27.66 -10.16 -14.71
CA PRO A 103 -29.08 -10.24 -15.08
C PRO A 103 -29.44 -9.42 -16.32
N GLN A 104 -28.75 -8.29 -16.57
CA GLN A 104 -29.00 -7.43 -17.73
C GLN A 104 -28.73 -8.14 -19.07
N PHE A 105 -27.94 -9.22 -19.05
CA PHE A 105 -27.57 -10.01 -20.23
C PHE A 105 -28.44 -11.26 -20.44
N VAL A 106 -29.07 -11.77 -19.38
CA VAL A 106 -29.70 -13.10 -19.36
C VAL A 106 -31.23 -13.01 -19.35
N GLU A 107 -31.80 -12.00 -18.70
CA GLU A 107 -33.24 -11.95 -18.45
C GLU A 107 -34.04 -11.32 -19.61
N PHE A 108 -33.39 -10.62 -20.53
CA PHE A 108 -34.03 -9.99 -21.68
C PHE A 108 -33.62 -10.71 -22.96
N SER A 109 -34.60 -11.19 -23.74
CA SER A 109 -34.37 -11.69 -25.10
C SER A 109 -33.96 -10.51 -26.00
N GLN A 110 -32.70 -10.12 -25.94
CA GLN A 110 -32.14 -9.08 -26.79
C GLN A 110 -31.76 -9.67 -28.14
N ASP A 111 -31.94 -8.89 -29.20
CA ASP A 111 -31.31 -9.21 -30.48
C ASP A 111 -29.78 -9.20 -30.32
N SER A 112 -29.09 -9.98 -31.14
CA SER A 112 -27.64 -10.20 -31.01
C SER A 112 -26.83 -8.90 -31.05
N LEU A 113 -27.26 -7.88 -31.80
CA LEU A 113 -26.55 -6.62 -31.90
C LEU A 113 -26.69 -5.80 -30.62
N THR A 114 -27.89 -5.76 -30.03
CA THR A 114 -28.14 -5.08 -28.75
C THR A 114 -27.36 -5.74 -27.61
N PHE A 115 -27.34 -7.08 -27.56
CA PHE A 115 -26.53 -7.82 -26.59
C PHE A 115 -25.04 -7.44 -26.68
N LEU A 116 -24.47 -7.47 -27.89
CA LEU A 116 -23.05 -7.15 -28.08
C LEU A 116 -22.70 -5.71 -27.69
N LYS A 117 -23.59 -4.75 -27.98
CA LYS A 117 -23.40 -3.35 -27.57
C LYS A 117 -23.42 -3.21 -26.05
N LEU A 118 -24.40 -3.83 -25.38
CA LEU A 118 -24.51 -3.80 -23.92
C LEU A 118 -23.30 -4.45 -23.26
N PHE A 119 -22.85 -5.59 -23.78
CA PHE A 119 -21.68 -6.29 -23.29
C PHE A 119 -20.41 -5.46 -23.46
N ASN A 120 -20.22 -4.82 -24.61
CA ASN A 120 -19.07 -3.96 -24.86
C ASN A 120 -19.04 -2.78 -23.88
N VAL A 121 -20.16 -2.13 -23.63
CA VAL A 121 -20.24 -1.02 -22.66
C VAL A 121 -19.88 -1.50 -21.25
N ALA A 122 -20.50 -2.59 -20.78
CA ALA A 122 -20.21 -3.14 -19.46
C ALA A 122 -18.75 -3.60 -19.31
N TRP A 123 -18.15 -4.13 -20.38
CA TRP A 123 -16.74 -4.51 -20.39
C TRP A 123 -15.81 -3.30 -20.33
N GLN A 124 -16.09 -2.26 -21.12
CA GLN A 124 -15.32 -1.01 -21.06
C GLN A 124 -15.41 -0.36 -19.67
N ASP A 125 -16.61 -0.30 -19.10
CA ASP A 125 -16.84 0.19 -17.74
C ASP A 125 -16.02 -0.60 -16.71
N HIS A 126 -16.05 -1.94 -16.80
CA HIS A 126 -15.26 -2.80 -15.92
C HIS A 126 -13.75 -2.54 -16.05
N CYS A 127 -13.23 -2.41 -17.26
CA CYS A 127 -11.82 -2.09 -17.48
C CYS A 127 -11.46 -0.74 -16.89
N GLN A 128 -12.29 0.29 -17.10
CA GLN A 128 -12.05 1.64 -16.58
C GLN A 128 -12.01 1.63 -15.05
N GLN A 129 -12.99 1.01 -14.39
CA GLN A 129 -13.11 0.94 -12.93
C GLN A 129 -11.94 0.19 -12.27
N MET A 130 -11.31 -0.77 -12.98
CA MET A 130 -10.25 -1.61 -12.43
C MET A 130 -8.84 -1.05 -12.63
N VAL A 131 -8.63 -0.19 -13.64
CA VAL A 131 -7.28 0.20 -14.07
C VAL A 131 -7.00 1.69 -13.83
N ASP A 132 -8.00 2.56 -13.72
CA ASP A 132 -7.81 4.02 -13.68
C ASP A 132 -6.80 4.47 -14.76
N ASP A 133 -7.14 4.26 -16.03
CA ASP A 133 -6.53 5.01 -17.13
C ASP A 133 -7.35 6.31 -17.26
N ASP A 134 -7.15 7.25 -16.33
CA ASP A 134 -7.53 8.65 -16.54
C ASP A 134 -6.34 9.37 -17.21
N PRO A 135 -6.35 9.55 -18.55
CA PRO A 135 -5.28 10.22 -19.26
C PRO A 135 -5.16 11.71 -18.90
N GLU A 136 -6.12 12.32 -18.19
CA GLU A 136 -6.09 13.76 -17.91
C GLU A 136 -5.34 14.17 -16.63
N HIS A 137 -4.99 13.25 -15.73
CA HIS A 137 -4.35 13.63 -14.46
C HIS A 137 -2.81 13.67 -14.45
N ILE A 138 -2.12 13.38 -15.57
CA ILE A 138 -0.66 13.55 -15.72
C ILE A 138 -0.29 14.84 -16.47
N SER A 139 -1.27 15.63 -16.91
CA SER A 139 -1.00 16.92 -17.55
C SER A 139 -2.02 17.96 -17.16
N THR A 140 -1.89 18.52 -15.96
CA THR A 140 -1.83 19.99 -15.76
C THR A 140 -1.69 20.33 -14.26
N SER A 141 -0.63 21.10 -13.98
CA SER A 141 -0.33 21.91 -12.78
C SER A 141 0.15 21.23 -11.50
#